data_AF-A0A6B0STN8-F1
#
_entry.id   AF-A0A6B0STN8-F1
#
_cell.length_a   1.000
_cell.length_b   1.000
_cell.length_c   1.000
_cell.angle_alpha   90.00
_cell.angle_beta   90.00
_cell.angle_gamma   90.00
#
_symmetry.space_group_name_H-M   'P 1'
#
loop_
_entity.id
_entity.type
_entity.pdbx_description
1 polymer ?
#
loop_
_entity_poly.entity_id
_entity_poly.type
_entity_poly.pdbx_seq_one_letter_code
_entity_poly.pdbx_strand_id
1 'polypeptide(L)' 'MSDRAQWLVVVVLFFAGIVAPLYLYLVGPGSFGLGFRDTYLAVPMIPALVLGAVGVWTAVRGR' A
#
# COMPACT_ATOMS: atom_id res chain seq x y z
N MET A 1 -9.47 -11.83 -16.16
CA MET A 1 -8.27 -11.43 -15.38
C MET A 1 -7.29 -12.60 -15.40
N SER A 2 -6.01 -12.39 -15.72
CA SER A 2 -5.01 -13.45 -15.54
C SER A 2 -4.73 -13.65 -14.06
N ASP A 3 -4.42 -14.88 -13.63
CA ASP A 3 -4.15 -15.21 -12.21
C ASP A 3 -3.09 -14.29 -11.59
N ARG A 4 -2.09 -13.91 -12.40
CA ARG A 4 -1.01 -13.01 -12.01
C ARG A 4 -1.53 -11.61 -11.63
N ALA A 5 -2.49 -11.06 -12.37
CA ALA A 5 -3.04 -9.73 -12.10
C ALA A 5 -3.91 -9.73 -10.83
N GLN A 6 -4.63 -10.82 -10.57
CA GLN A 6 -5.43 -11.00 -9.36
C GLN A 6 -4.53 -11.11 -8.12
N TRP A 7 -3.46 -11.90 -8.20
CA TRP A 7 -2.47 -11.99 -7.12
C TRP A 7 -1.73 -10.67 -6.86
N LEU A 8 -1.51 -9.86 -7.89
CA LEU A 8 -0.88 -8.55 -7.73
C LEU A 8 -1.73 -7.63 -6.84
N VAL A 9 -3.05 -7.61 -7.02
CA VAL A 9 -3.97 -6.84 -6.15
C VAL A 9 -3.89 -7.33 -4.71
N VAL A 10 -3.86 -8.65 -4.49
CA VAL A 10 -3.78 -9.26 -3.15
C VAL A 10 -2.48 -8.88 -2.45
N VAL A 11 -1.34 -8.95 -3.15
CA VAL A 11 -0.04 -8.56 -2.60
C VAL A 11 -0.07 -7.08 -2.18
N VAL A 12 -0.56 -6.20 -3.05
CA VAL A 12 -0.60 -4.76 -2.73
C VAL A 12 -1.54 -4.49 -1.55
N LEU A 13 -2.67 -5.19 -1.47
CA LEU A 13 -3.59 -5.11 -0.33
C LEU A 13 -2.91 -5.57 0.97
N PHE A 14 -2.13 -6.65 0.95
CA PHE A 14 -1.35 -7.12 2.09
C PHE A 14 -0.34 -6.05 2.55
N PHE A 15 0.35 -5.39 1.62
CA PHE A 15 1.26 -4.30 1.96
C PHE A 15 0.54 -3.11 2.59
N ALA A 16 -0.64 -2.74 2.06
CA ALA A 16 -1.43 -1.64 2.58
C ALA A 16 -2.02 -1.94 3.97
N GLY A 17 -2.58 -3.13 4.17
CA GLY A 17 -3.32 -3.48 5.37
C GLY A 17 -2.47 -4.05 6.51
N ILE A 18 -1.31 -4.65 6.21
CA ILE A 18 -0.50 -5.36 7.20
C ILE A 18 0.91 -4.78 7.28
N VAL A 19 1.61 -4.66 6.16
CA VAL A 19 3.03 -4.26 6.19
C VAL A 19 3.20 -2.80 6.64
N ALA A 20 2.39 -1.88 6.11
CA ALA A 20 2.46 -0.47 6.51
C ALA A 20 2.19 -0.24 8.01
N PRO A 21 1.11 -0.77 8.62
CA PRO A 21 0.91 -0.61 10.05
C PRO A 21 1.96 -1.36 10.89
N LEU A 22 2.41 -2.55 10.45
CA LEU A 22 3.49 -3.27 11.14
C LEU A 22 4.81 -2.49 11.12
N TYR A 23 5.13 -1.84 10.00
CA TYR A 23 6.30 -0.97 9.89
C TYR A 23 6.23 0.19 10.89
N LEU A 24 5.09 0.89 10.94
CA LEU A 24 4.87 1.98 11.88
C LEU A 24 4.97 1.52 13.34
N TYR A 25 4.51 0.30 13.63
CA TYR A 25 4.62 -0.29 14.96
C TYR A 25 6.07 -0.58 15.37
N LEU A 26 6.88 -1.13 14.45
CA LEU A 26 8.26 -1.55 14.74
C LEU A 26 9.28 -0.41 14.70
N VAL A 27 9.19 0.46 13.70
CA VAL A 27 10.15 1.55 13.47
C VAL A 27 9.75 2.81 14.23
N GLY A 28 8.45 2.98 14.44
CA GLY A 28 7.91 4.15 15.12
C GLY A 28 7.85 5.41 14.24
N PRO A 29 7.21 6.46 14.78
CA PRO A 29 7.15 7.77 14.17
C PRO A 29 8.56 8.40 14.05
N GLY A 30 8.81 9.20 13.02
CA GLY A 30 10.13 9.84 12.82
C GLY A 30 10.94 9.25 11.66
N SER A 31 10.47 8.16 11.06
CA SER A 31 11.10 7.57 9.87
C SER A 31 11.10 8.56 8.70
N PHE A 32 12.13 8.49 7.85
CA PHE A 32 12.30 9.37 6.68
C PHE A 32 12.45 10.87 7.01
N GLY A 33 12.78 11.22 8.26
CA GLY A 33 12.89 12.61 8.71
C GLY A 33 11.54 13.33 8.85
N LEU A 34 10.43 12.59 8.79
CA LEU A 34 9.08 13.12 8.93
C LEU A 34 8.67 13.23 10.40
N GLY A 35 7.80 14.20 10.73
CA GLY A 35 7.18 14.27 12.05
C GLY A 35 6.27 13.07 12.33
N PHE A 36 5.80 12.93 13.58
CA PHE A 36 4.89 11.85 14.00
C PHE A 36 3.67 11.75 13.09
N ARG A 37 2.94 12.86 12.94
CA ARG A 37 1.71 12.93 12.15
C ARG A 37 1.96 12.61 10.69
N ASP A 38 3.02 13.19 10.12
CA ASP A 38 3.33 13.03 8.71
C ASP A 38 3.77 11.60 8.38
N THR A 39 4.50 10.95 9.29
CA THR A 39 4.88 9.54 9.16
C THR A 39 3.64 8.64 9.10
N TYR A 40 2.67 8.86 10.00
CA TYR A 40 1.41 8.10 10.02
C TYR A 40 0.53 8.31 8.79
N LEU A 41 0.65 9.46 8.12
CA LEU A 41 -0.09 9.75 6.89
C LEU A 41 0.63 9.23 5.65
N ALA A 42 1.94 9.48 5.53
CA ALA A 42 2.73 9.21 4.33
C ALA A 42 3.02 7.72 4.13
N VAL A 43 3.39 7.00 5.19
CA VAL A 43 3.76 5.57 5.11
C VAL A 43 2.64 4.70 4.54
N PRO A 44 1.37 4.75 5.03
CA PRO A 44 0.28 3.99 4.43
C PRO A 44 -0.19 4.55 3.09
N MET A 45 0.12 5.81 2.77
CA MET A 45 -0.24 6.43 1.48
C MET A 45 0.42 5.72 0.30
N ILE A 46 1.68 5.31 0.45
CA ILE A 46 2.43 4.65 -0.63
C ILE A 46 1.72 3.38 -1.12
N PRO A 47 1.45 2.36 -0.28
CA PRO A 47 0.76 1.17 -0.74
C PRO A 47 -0.71 1.45 -1.10
N ALA A 48 -1.37 2.44 -0.51
CA ALA A 48 -2.73 2.82 -0.89
C ALA A 48 -2.82 3.38 -2.33
N LEU A 49 -1.87 4.24 -2.72
CA LEU A 49 -1.78 4.76 -4.09
C LEU A 49 -1.48 3.66 -5.10
N VAL A 50 -0.57 2.75 -4.75
CA VAL A 50 -0.30 1.56 -5.58
C VAL A 50 -1.54 0.69 -5.70
N LEU A 51 -2.29 0.48 -4.61
CA LEU A 51 -3.52 -0.31 -4.63
C LEU A 51 -4.57 0.32 -5.53
N GLY A 52 -4.77 1.63 -5.44
CA GLY A 52 -5.67 2.36 -6.31
C GLY A 52 -5.28 2.25 -7.78
N ALA A 53 -4.00 2.45 -8.11
CA ALA A 53 -3.50 2.35 -9.48
C ALA A 53 -3.65 0.94 -10.06
N VAL A 54 -3.26 -0.09 -9.30
CA VAL A 54 -3.37 -1.49 -9.71
C VAL A 54 -4.84 -1.91 -9.81
N GLY A 55 -5.68 -1.50 -8.86
CA GLY A 55 -7.11 -1.74 -8.89
C GLY A 55 -7.76 -1.17 -10.15
N VAL A 56 -7.47 0.10 -10.47
CA VAL A 56 -7.98 0.75 -11.70
C VAL A 56 -7.47 0.05 -12.95
N TRP A 57 -6.17 -0.22 -13.04
CA TRP A 57 -5.57 -0.89 -14.20
C TRP A 57 -6.21 -2.27 -14.45
N THR A 58 -6.37 -3.06 -13.39
CA THR A 58 -6.95 -4.39 -13.49
C THR A 58 -8.45 -4.35 -13.83
N ALA A 59 -9.19 -3.35 -13.35
CA ALA A 59 -10.57 -3.12 -13.73
C ALA A 59 -10.71 -2.63 -15.20
N VAL A 60 -9.74 -1.86 -15.71
CA VAL A 60 -9.74 -1.38 -17.10
C VAL A 60 -9.38 -2.49 -18.10
N ARG A 61 -8.39 -3.34 -17.78
CA ARG A 61 -7.93 -4.46 -18.64
C ARG A 61 -8.66 -5.77 -18.43
N GLY A 62 -9.45 -5.88 -17.36
CA GLY A 62 -10.24 -7.07 -17.05
C GLY A 62 -11.60 -7.12 -17.75
N ARG A 63 -11.98 -6.05 -18.47
CA ARG A 63 -13.11 -6.00 -19.39
C ARG A 63 -12.71 -6.64 -20.72
#